data_AF-D2R411-F1
#
_entry.id   AF-D2R411-F1
#
_cell.length_a   1.000
_cell.length_b   1.000
_cell.length_c   1.000
_cell.angle_alpha   90.00
_cell.angle_beta   90.00
_cell.angle_gamma   90.00
#
_symmetry.space_group_name_H-M   'P 1'
#
loop_
_entity.id
_entity.type
_entity.pdbx_description
1 polymer ?
#
loop_
_entity_poly.entity_id
_entity_poly.type
_entity_poly.pdbx_seq_one_letter_code
_entity_poly.pdbx_strand_id
1 'polypeptide(L)'
;MPPAPQQPRNSASDSAIPPEKRLPDSDRPGKRRSLAFPKSLRLQTPAEFDAVFATRVFAADDQLIMHAAKSTLPFARLGLSISRKVGNAVVRNRWKRLIREAFRQRQHQLPPGIDLVARPQKGASPNLQLLERSIVDLAKRCLKRAERGPRP
;
A
#
# COMPACT_ATOMS: atom_id res chain seq x y z
N MET A 1 13.48 -67.60 -25.91
CA MET A 1 12.35 -67.33 -26.83
C MET A 1 11.67 -66.02 -26.42
N PRO A 2 11.49 -65.05 -27.33
CA PRO A 2 10.57 -63.91 -27.19
C PRO A 2 9.12 -64.39 -27.47
N PRO A 3 8.04 -63.64 -27.11
CA PRO A 3 7.64 -62.47 -27.91
C PRO A 3 7.05 -61.27 -27.11
N ALA A 4 7.18 -60.09 -27.70
CA ALA A 4 6.31 -58.92 -27.47
C ALA A 4 4.93 -59.14 -28.16
N PRO A 5 4.12 -58.12 -28.45
CA PRO A 5 3.54 -57.01 -27.69
C PRO A 5 2.01 -57.21 -27.55
N GLN A 6 1.30 -56.31 -26.84
CA GLN A 6 -0.10 -55.97 -27.17
C GLN A 6 -0.50 -54.65 -26.49
N GLN A 7 -0.51 -53.58 -27.28
CA GLN A 7 -1.50 -52.50 -27.18
C GLN A 7 -2.74 -52.92 -28.02
N PRO A 8 -3.77 -52.10 -28.28
CA PRO A 8 -4.41 -50.99 -27.54
C PRO A 8 -5.94 -51.22 -27.39
N ARG A 9 -6.65 -50.45 -26.57
CA ARG A 9 -8.06 -50.10 -26.87
C ARG A 9 -8.36 -48.68 -26.42
N ASN A 10 -8.07 -47.73 -27.32
CA ASN A 10 -8.91 -46.56 -27.42
C ASN A 10 -10.25 -47.01 -28.01
N SER A 11 -11.35 -46.73 -27.32
CA SER A 11 -12.67 -46.57 -27.93
C SER A 11 -13.10 -45.14 -27.65
N ALA A 12 -12.91 -44.31 -28.66
CA ALA A 12 -13.54 -43.01 -28.75
C ALA A 12 -15.03 -43.20 -29.08
N SER A 13 -15.88 -42.43 -28.41
CA SER A 13 -17.22 -41.94 -28.80
C SER A 13 -17.97 -41.66 -27.50
N ASP A 14 -18.76 -40.62 -27.34
CA ASP A 14 -19.07 -39.44 -28.11
C ASP A 14 -20.03 -38.67 -27.21
N SER A 15 -19.75 -37.42 -26.89
CA SER A 15 -20.78 -36.45 -26.49
C SER A 15 -20.09 -35.12 -26.24
N ALA A 16 -19.94 -34.37 -27.32
CA ALA A 16 -19.82 -32.93 -27.27
C ALA A 16 -20.97 -32.35 -26.40
N ILE A 17 -20.63 -31.49 -25.44
CA ILE A 17 -21.58 -30.53 -24.88
C ILE A 17 -21.07 -29.12 -25.27
N PRO A 18 -21.90 -28.29 -25.95
CA PRO A 18 -21.48 -26.99 -26.52
C PRO A 18 -21.04 -25.94 -25.49
N PRO A 19 -20.26 -24.92 -25.91
CA PRO A 19 -19.73 -23.88 -25.03
C PRO A 19 -20.75 -22.75 -24.85
N GLU A 20 -21.94 -23.01 -24.31
CA GLU A 20 -22.92 -21.95 -24.11
C GLU A 20 -23.92 -22.29 -23.00
N LYS A 21 -23.53 -22.01 -21.75
CA LYS A 21 -24.36 -21.73 -20.56
C LYS A 21 -23.47 -21.68 -19.32
N ARG A 22 -22.48 -20.78 -19.32
CA ARG A 22 -21.89 -20.34 -18.05
C ARG A 22 -22.65 -19.09 -17.65
N LEU A 23 -23.54 -19.23 -16.67
CA LEU A 23 -24.29 -18.12 -16.09
C LEU A 23 -23.31 -16.99 -15.69
N PRO A 24 -23.72 -15.72 -15.78
CA PRO A 24 -22.88 -14.60 -15.34
C PRO A 24 -22.55 -14.76 -13.85
N ASP A 25 -21.27 -14.63 -13.53
CA ASP A 25 -20.62 -14.77 -12.21
C ASP A 25 -21.10 -13.71 -11.17
N SER A 26 -22.22 -13.04 -11.39
CA SER A 26 -22.62 -11.82 -10.67
C SER A 26 -23.20 -12.03 -9.28
N ASP A 27 -23.35 -13.29 -8.82
CA ASP A 27 -24.05 -13.58 -7.56
C ASP A 27 -23.30 -14.51 -6.60
N ARG A 28 -21.96 -14.36 -6.50
CA ARG A 28 -21.19 -15.02 -5.43
C ARG A 28 -21.31 -14.22 -4.12
N PRO A 29 -21.92 -14.76 -3.06
CA PRO A 29 -22.02 -14.08 -1.78
C PRO A 29 -20.64 -14.04 -1.10
N GLY A 30 -20.24 -12.85 -0.65
CA GLY A 30 -19.26 -12.70 0.42
C GLY A 30 -17.78 -12.75 0.04
N LYS A 31 -17.32 -11.85 -0.84
CA LYS A 31 -15.90 -11.46 -0.81
C LYS A 31 -15.66 -10.73 0.52
N ARG A 32 -15.18 -11.43 1.55
CA ARG A 32 -14.77 -10.84 2.83
C ARG A 32 -13.97 -9.57 2.50
N ARG A 33 -14.52 -8.39 2.82
CA ARG A 33 -13.80 -7.12 2.65
C ARG A 33 -12.54 -7.25 3.49
N SER A 34 -11.41 -7.53 2.85
CA SER A 34 -10.17 -7.69 3.58
C SER A 34 -9.87 -6.34 4.23
N LEU A 35 -9.76 -6.31 5.56
CA LEU A 35 -9.27 -5.13 6.30
C LEU A 35 -7.78 -4.85 6.01
N ALA A 36 -7.18 -5.61 5.10
CA ALA A 36 -5.81 -5.48 4.67
C ALA A 36 -5.59 -4.15 3.95
N PHE A 37 -4.49 -3.48 4.28
CA PHE A 37 -4.05 -2.31 3.54
C PHE A 37 -3.59 -2.74 2.14
N PRO A 38 -4.29 -2.43 1.04
CA PRO A 38 -3.96 -2.96 -0.29
C PRO A 38 -2.59 -2.46 -0.78
N LYS A 39 -1.96 -3.23 -1.69
CA LYS A 39 -0.65 -2.86 -2.27
C LYS A 39 -0.73 -1.55 -3.04
N SER A 40 -1.86 -1.24 -3.68
CA SER A 40 -2.07 -0.01 -4.44
C SER A 40 -1.93 1.28 -3.61
N LEU A 41 -2.20 1.22 -2.30
CA LEU A 41 -2.05 2.37 -1.39
C LEU A 41 -0.63 2.47 -0.81
N ARG A 42 0.32 1.65 -1.28
CA ARG A 42 1.69 1.60 -0.75
C ARG A 42 2.68 2.09 -1.80
N LEU A 43 3.70 2.81 -1.36
CA LEU A 43 4.93 2.96 -2.14
C LEU A 43 5.79 1.73 -1.89
N GLN A 44 6.23 1.06 -2.95
CA GLN A 44 6.87 -0.26 -2.87
C GLN A 44 8.29 -0.27 -3.43
N THR A 45 8.58 0.56 -4.42
CA THR A 45 9.84 0.51 -5.18
C THR A 45 10.78 1.63 -4.77
N PRO A 46 12.12 1.43 -4.78
CA PRO A 46 13.07 2.49 -4.48
C PRO A 46 12.85 3.77 -5.29
N ALA A 47 12.58 3.64 -6.59
CA ALA A 47 12.30 4.77 -7.47
C ALA A 47 11.11 5.63 -7.01
N GLU A 48 10.05 5.02 -6.45
CA GLU A 48 8.93 5.78 -5.87
C GLU A 48 9.34 6.56 -4.62
N PHE A 49 10.18 5.97 -3.77
CA PHE A 49 10.71 6.69 -2.60
C PHE A 49 11.63 7.84 -3.03
N ASP A 50 12.53 7.58 -3.98
CA ASP A 50 13.47 8.57 -4.51
C ASP A 50 12.74 9.75 -5.15
N ALA A 51 11.67 9.48 -5.92
CA ALA A 51 10.81 10.52 -6.49
C ALA A 51 10.19 11.41 -5.41
N VAL A 52 9.71 10.82 -4.30
CA VAL A 52 9.17 11.60 -3.17
C VAL A 52 10.24 12.45 -2.51
N PHE A 53 11.44 11.90 -2.26
CA PHE A 53 12.53 12.64 -1.64
C PHE A 53 13.09 13.76 -2.53
N ALA A 54 13.10 13.57 -3.85
CA ALA A 54 13.60 14.55 -4.82
C ALA A 54 12.82 15.87 -4.80
N THR A 55 11.54 15.85 -4.44
CA THR A 55 10.71 17.06 -4.34
C THR A 55 11.17 18.04 -3.25
N ARG A 56 11.91 17.57 -2.25
CA ARG A 56 12.29 18.30 -1.03
C ARG A 56 11.11 18.92 -0.26
N VAL A 57 9.87 18.52 -0.54
CA VAL A 57 8.70 18.96 0.22
C VAL A 57 8.52 18.02 1.41
N PHE A 58 8.61 18.60 2.62
CA PHE A 58 8.35 17.86 3.84
C PHE A 58 7.71 18.72 4.93
N ALA A 59 7.13 18.05 5.91
CA ALA A 59 6.67 18.61 7.16
C ALA A 59 7.07 17.69 8.33
N ALA A 60 7.16 18.26 9.52
CA ALA A 60 7.50 17.54 10.72
C ALA A 60 6.63 17.99 11.89
N ASP A 61 6.42 17.08 12.83
CA ASP A 61 5.92 17.33 14.17
C ASP A 61 6.65 16.42 15.18
N ASP A 62 6.12 16.33 16.40
CA ASP A 62 6.73 15.56 17.49
C ASP A 62 6.65 14.04 17.28
N GLN A 63 5.84 13.56 16.34
CA GLN A 63 5.64 12.13 16.07
C GLN A 63 6.34 11.68 14.80
N LEU A 64 6.18 12.44 13.71
CA LEU A 64 6.57 12.05 12.37
C LEU A 64 7.26 13.17 11.62
N ILE A 65 8.13 12.77 10.71
CA ILE A 65 8.54 13.57 9.56
C ILE A 65 7.90 12.93 8.32
N MET A 66 7.24 13.75 7.50
CA MET A 66 6.54 13.31 6.30
C MET A 66 7.05 14.07 5.10
N HIS A 67 7.51 13.33 4.10
CA HIS A 67 7.83 13.84 2.77
C HIS A 67 6.64 13.62 1.85
N ALA A 68 6.46 14.48 0.85
CA ALA A 68 5.34 14.36 -0.08
C ALA A 68 5.73 14.71 -1.51
N ALA A 69 5.17 13.98 -2.47
CA ALA A 69 5.14 14.35 -3.87
C ALA A 69 3.72 14.33 -4.42
N LYS A 70 3.45 15.17 -5.42
CA LYS A 70 2.20 15.06 -6.19
C LYS A 70 2.23 13.75 -6.99
N SER A 71 1.09 13.10 -7.04
CA SER A 71 0.84 11.86 -7.78
C SER A 71 -0.33 12.06 -8.72
N THR A 72 -0.35 11.39 -9.86
CA THR A 72 -1.46 11.42 -10.82
C THR A 72 -2.62 10.52 -10.41
N LEU A 73 -2.45 9.72 -9.35
CA LEU A 73 -3.46 8.79 -8.86
C LEU A 73 -4.58 9.50 -8.10
N PRO A 74 -5.83 9.01 -8.13
CA PRO A 74 -6.95 9.66 -7.45
C PRO A 74 -6.95 9.45 -5.93
N PHE A 75 -5.94 8.80 -5.36
CA PHE A 75 -5.84 8.46 -3.94
C PHE A 75 -4.43 8.72 -3.40
N ALA A 76 -4.33 8.86 -2.08
CA ALA A 76 -3.04 8.99 -1.41
C ALA A 76 -2.34 7.62 -1.31
N ARG A 77 -1.01 7.59 -1.45
CA ARG A 77 -0.18 6.41 -1.19
C ARG A 77 0.77 6.66 -0.03
N LEU A 78 1.13 5.59 0.69
CA LEU A 78 2.01 5.64 1.85
C LEU A 78 3.25 4.75 1.68
N GLY A 79 4.42 5.37 1.79
CA GLY A 79 5.71 4.74 2.04
C GLY A 79 6.13 4.90 3.50
N LEU A 80 6.85 3.91 4.03
CA LEU A 80 7.39 3.95 5.40
C LEU A 80 8.91 3.81 5.38
N SER A 81 9.61 4.83 5.87
CA SER A 81 11.06 4.79 6.06
C SER A 81 11.39 4.73 7.56
N ILE A 82 11.57 3.52 8.08
CA ILE A 82 11.84 3.29 9.51
C ILE A 82 13.26 2.74 9.68
N SER A 83 14.18 3.62 10.10
CA SER A 83 15.59 3.26 10.27
C SER A 83 15.82 2.28 11.43
N ARG A 84 16.96 1.60 11.43
CA ARG A 84 17.43 0.75 12.55
C ARG A 84 17.63 1.54 13.85
N LYS A 85 17.83 2.86 13.76
CA LYS A 85 18.05 3.74 14.92
C LYS A 85 16.79 3.95 15.78
N VAL A 86 15.60 3.65 15.24
CA VAL A 86 14.33 3.78 15.97
C VAL A 86 14.19 2.74 17.08
N GLY A 87 14.88 1.59 16.96
CA GLY A 87 14.87 0.54 17.97
C GLY A 87 14.94 -0.86 17.35
N ASN A 88 14.70 -1.86 18.21
CA ASN A 88 14.71 -3.27 17.82
C ASN A 88 13.59 -3.61 16.81
N ALA A 89 13.57 -4.86 16.32
CA ALA A 89 12.57 -5.30 15.36
C ALA A 89 11.12 -5.13 15.84
N VAL A 90 10.86 -5.36 17.14
CA VAL A 90 9.52 -5.23 17.75
C VAL A 90 9.05 -3.78 17.71
N VAL A 91 9.88 -2.84 18.16
CA VAL A 91 9.58 -1.40 18.14
C VAL A 91 9.34 -0.92 16.71
N ARG A 92 10.21 -1.28 15.76
CA ARG A 92 10.03 -0.91 14.34
C ARG A 92 8.76 -1.51 13.74
N ASN A 93 8.43 -2.75 14.07
CA ASN A 93 7.20 -3.39 13.60
C ASN A 93 5.95 -2.74 14.17
N ARG A 94 5.99 -2.32 15.45
CA ARG A 94 4.91 -1.55 16.08
C ARG A 94 4.68 -0.22 15.37
N TRP A 95 5.75 0.54 15.09
CA TRP A 95 5.66 1.76 14.29
C TRP A 95 5.04 1.52 12.92
N LYS A 96 5.55 0.54 12.16
CA LYS A 96 5.00 0.19 10.84
C LYS A 96 3.51 -0.16 10.92
N ARG A 97 3.10 -0.91 11.95
CA ARG A 97 1.70 -1.31 12.14
C ARG A 97 0.82 -0.11 12.45
N LEU A 98 1.20 0.74 13.40
CA LEU A 98 0.38 1.86 13.83
C LEU A 98 0.31 2.98 12.79
N ILE A 99 1.39 3.28 12.06
CA ILE A 99 1.32 4.27 10.97
C ILE A 99 0.38 3.78 9.86
N ARG A 100 0.44 2.49 9.48
CA ARG A 100 -0.49 1.92 8.50
C ARG A 100 -1.94 1.94 8.97
N GLU A 101 -2.16 1.66 10.25
CA GLU A 101 -3.48 1.71 10.86
C GLU A 101 -4.06 3.13 10.81
N ALA A 102 -3.30 4.10 11.31
CA ALA A 102 -3.66 5.51 11.31
C ALA A 102 -3.97 6.01 9.88
N PHE A 103 -3.11 5.67 8.92
CA PHE A 103 -3.36 5.99 7.52
C PHE A 103 -4.63 5.35 6.98
N ARG A 104 -4.86 4.05 7.22
CA ARG A 104 -6.07 3.35 6.76
C ARG A 104 -7.34 3.98 7.30
N GLN A 105 -7.35 4.40 8.57
CA GLN A 105 -8.50 5.05 9.19
C GLN A 105 -8.74 6.48 8.67
N ARG A 106 -7.68 7.19 8.30
CA ARG A 106 -7.75 8.60 7.87
C ARG A 106 -7.66 8.80 6.36
N GLN A 107 -7.52 7.74 5.57
CA GLN A 107 -7.27 7.81 4.12
C GLN A 107 -8.25 8.70 3.36
N HIS A 108 -9.53 8.73 3.75
CA HIS A 108 -10.57 9.54 3.11
C HIS A 108 -10.50 11.03 3.46
N GLN A 109 -9.72 11.39 4.48
CA GLN A 109 -9.47 12.78 4.88
C GLN A 109 -8.17 13.33 4.28
N LEU A 110 -7.38 12.48 3.64
CA LEU A 110 -6.14 12.87 3.00
C LEU A 110 -6.43 13.47 1.62
N PRO A 111 -5.66 14.48 1.19
CA PRO A 111 -5.76 14.96 -0.17
C PRO A 111 -5.51 13.82 -1.17
N PRO A 112 -6.31 13.71 -2.24
CA PRO A 112 -6.03 12.77 -3.32
C PRO A 112 -4.79 13.22 -4.11
N GLY A 113 -4.18 12.31 -4.88
CA GLY A 113 -3.05 12.67 -5.75
C GLY A 113 -1.78 13.03 -5.01
N ILE A 114 -1.49 12.35 -3.89
CA ILE A 114 -0.28 12.59 -3.10
C ILE A 114 0.39 11.30 -2.67
N ASP A 115 1.70 11.22 -2.89
CA ASP A 115 2.56 10.15 -2.39
C ASP A 115 3.26 10.64 -1.14
N LEU A 116 3.07 9.94 -0.02
CA LEU A 116 3.58 10.31 1.29
C LEU A 116 4.62 9.30 1.76
N VAL A 117 5.78 9.76 2.21
CA VAL A 117 6.77 8.93 2.90
C VAL A 117 6.89 9.39 4.35
N ALA A 118 6.50 8.53 5.29
CA ALA A 118 6.55 8.80 6.72
C ALA A 118 7.77 8.14 7.37
N ARG A 119 8.43 8.87 8.28
CA ARG A 119 9.47 8.36 9.16
C ARG A 119 9.22 8.83 10.61
N PRO A 120 9.48 7.99 11.63
CA PRO A 120 9.37 8.41 13.02
C PRO A 120 10.31 9.56 13.37
N GLN A 121 9.83 10.50 14.18
CA GLN A 121 10.66 11.53 14.77
C GLN A 121 11.60 10.94 15.83
N LYS A 122 12.80 11.52 15.98
CA LYS A 122 13.78 11.04 16.96
C LYS A 122 13.20 11.15 18.38
N GLY A 123 13.23 10.06 19.14
CA GLY A 123 12.72 10.01 20.52
C GLY A 123 11.21 9.86 20.65
N ALA A 124 10.46 9.90 19.54
CA ALA A 124 9.02 9.66 19.59
C ALA A 124 8.69 8.21 19.97
N SER A 125 7.52 8.02 20.57
CA SER A 125 6.96 6.71 20.88
C SER A 125 5.68 6.46 20.08
N PRO A 126 5.45 5.23 19.58
CA PRO A 126 4.34 4.98 18.67
C PRO A 126 2.99 4.96 19.41
N ASN A 127 2.16 5.98 19.18
CA ASN A 127 0.81 6.14 19.72
C ASN A 127 -0.20 6.35 18.58
N LEU A 128 -1.25 5.54 18.51
CA LEU A 128 -2.17 5.54 17.37
C LEU A 128 -2.89 6.89 17.19
N GLN A 129 -3.42 7.44 18.27
CA GLN A 129 -4.21 8.66 18.27
C GLN A 129 -3.37 9.87 17.84
N LEU A 130 -2.12 9.94 18.31
CA LEU A 130 -1.18 10.98 17.89
C LEU A 130 -0.80 10.82 16.41
N LEU A 131 -0.61 9.59 15.93
CA LEU A 131 -0.29 9.32 14.53
C LEU A 131 -1.43 9.65 13.58
N GLU A 132 -2.69 9.39 13.94
CA GLU A 132 -3.85 9.76 13.14
C GLU A 132 -3.90 11.28 12.90
N ARG A 133 -3.72 12.07 13.96
CA ARG A 133 -3.68 13.54 13.88
C ARG A 133 -2.50 14.00 13.05
N SER A 134 -1.31 13.50 13.38
CA SER A 134 -0.05 13.83 12.71
C SER A 134 -0.12 13.58 11.20
N ILE A 135 -0.64 12.42 10.76
CA ILE A 135 -0.73 12.08 9.33
C ILE A 135 -1.60 13.08 8.56
N VAL A 136 -2.76 13.45 9.09
CA VAL A 136 -3.68 14.39 8.43
C VAL A 136 -3.08 15.79 8.38
N ASP A 137 -2.53 16.26 9.50
CA ASP A 137 -1.98 17.61 9.61
C ASP A 137 -0.71 17.78 8.77
N LEU A 138 0.17 16.77 8.78
CA LEU A 138 1.37 16.77 7.95
C LEU A 138 1.04 16.69 6.47
N ALA A 139 0.09 15.84 6.05
CA ALA A 139 -0.31 15.75 4.65
C ALA A 139 -0.84 17.09 4.12
N LYS A 140 -1.72 17.76 4.88
CA LYS A 140 -2.24 19.10 4.53
C LYS A 140 -1.11 20.15 4.47
N ARG A 141 -0.18 20.14 5.42
CA ARG A 141 0.97 21.06 5.44
C ARG A 141 1.90 20.81 4.25
N CYS A 142 2.15 19.55 3.90
CA CYS A 142 2.95 19.18 2.74
C CYS A 142 2.31 19.64 1.43
N LEU A 143 0.99 19.45 1.26
CA LEU A 143 0.29 19.92 0.07
C LEU A 143 0.41 21.44 -0.09
N LYS A 144 0.14 22.19 0.97
CA LYS A 144 0.29 23.66 0.96
C LYS A 144 1.72 24.10 0.62
N ARG A 145 2.74 23.33 1.01
CA ARG A 145 4.14 23.61 0.66
C ARG A 145 4.45 23.25 -0.80
N ALA A 146 3.91 22.15 -1.29
CA ALA A 146 4.03 21.77 -2.70
C ALA A 146 3.37 22.79 -3.65
N GLU A 147 2.34 23.51 -3.19
CA GLU A 147 1.69 24.60 -3.94
C GLU A 147 2.47 25.92 -3.88
N ARG A 148 3.18 26.19 -2.79
CA ARG A 148 3.90 27.46 -2.58
C ARG A 148 5.28 27.52 -3.25
N GLY A 149 5.72 26.44 -3.88
CA GLY A 149 7.06 26.32 -4.45
C GLY A 149 8.16 26.14 -3.38
N PRO A 150 9.37 25.72 -3.78
CA PRO A 150 10.49 25.57 -2.85
C PRO A 150 10.82 26.93 -2.22
N ARG A 151 10.98 26.94 -0.89
CA ARG A 151 11.46 28.12 -0.16
C ARG A 151 12.93 28.33 -0.60
N PRO A 152 13.33 29.56 -1.00
CA PRO A 152 14.70 29.85 -1.45
C PRO A 152 15.73 29.59 -0.36
#